data_AF-A0A7C7CV49-F1
#
_entry.id   AF-A0A7C7CV49-F1
#
_cell.length_a   1.000
_cell.length_b   1.000
_cell.length_c   1.000
_cell.angle_alpha   90.00
_cell.angle_beta   90.00
_cell.angle_gamma   90.00
#
_symmetry.space_group_name_H-M   'P 1'
#
loop_
_entity.id
_entity.type
_entity.pdbx_description
1 polymer ?
#
loop_
_entity_poly.entity_id
_entity_poly.type
_entity_poly.pdbx_seq_one_letter_code
_entity_poly.pdbx_strand_id
1 'polypeptide(L)'
;YRYERSGVLHGLLRVRGFTQDDAHLFCRPNQIEEEIIKVLNLILFILSSFGFDEYKVYLSTRPGKFVGSEENWEQATNALKQALEKSKLEYEIDPGEGVFYGPKIDIKIKDSLNRFWQVSTIQVDFNLPERFGINYIEENGQRNRPIMLHRALMGSLERFFGCLVEHYAGAFPLWLAPVQVILLPITDQNQEYADEVFKKLTNSGFRVEKDLRNEKIGFKIREAQLQKIPYMVVLGEKERASNKLAVRKRRSKETVTLSIDEFIDKISLEVGEKHLGEAIQPI
;
A
#
# COMPACT_ATOMS: atom_id res chain seq x y z
N TYR A 1 14.99 5.27 -12.41
CA TYR A 1 15.10 4.29 -13.51
C TYR A 1 16.23 3.31 -13.25
N ARG A 2 16.06 2.04 -13.63
CA ARG A 2 17.12 1.02 -13.66
C ARG A 2 17.10 0.32 -15.03
N TYR A 3 18.27 0.11 -15.63
CA TYR A 3 18.38 -0.60 -16.90
C TYR A 3 18.36 -2.12 -16.67
N GLU A 4 17.23 -2.63 -16.20
CA GLU A 4 17.02 -4.06 -15.98
C GLU A 4 17.13 -4.83 -17.30
N ARG A 5 17.73 -6.03 -17.23
CA ARG A 5 17.83 -6.96 -18.38
C ARG A 5 16.41 -7.27 -18.87
N SER A 6 16.20 -7.31 -20.19
CA SER A 6 14.87 -7.54 -20.76
C SER A 6 14.22 -8.84 -20.26
N GLY A 7 15.03 -9.90 -20.09
CA GLY A 7 14.54 -11.21 -19.63
C GLY A 7 14.13 -11.29 -18.15
N VAL A 8 14.37 -10.24 -17.33
CA VAL A 8 13.94 -10.24 -15.92
C VAL A 8 12.72 -9.37 -15.67
N LEU A 9 12.26 -8.61 -16.67
CA LEU A 9 11.07 -7.77 -16.54
C LEU A 9 9.84 -8.62 -16.24
N HIS A 10 9.01 -8.19 -15.29
CA HIS A 10 7.86 -8.97 -14.84
C HIS A 10 6.73 -8.05 -14.36
N GLY A 11 5.77 -7.77 -15.26
CA GLY A 11 4.60 -6.95 -14.98
C GLY A 11 4.96 -5.64 -14.27
N LEU A 12 4.32 -5.39 -13.12
CA LEU A 12 4.62 -4.27 -12.23
C LEU A 12 5.71 -4.59 -11.18
N LEU A 13 6.03 -5.87 -10.98
CA LEU A 13 6.94 -6.32 -9.91
C LEU A 13 8.42 -6.03 -10.23
N ARG A 14 8.78 -6.00 -11.51
CA ARG A 14 10.11 -5.60 -11.99
C ARG A 14 10.03 -4.83 -13.31
N VAL A 15 10.27 -3.52 -13.22
CA VAL A 15 10.16 -2.54 -14.31
C VAL A 15 11.44 -1.67 -14.42
N ARG A 16 11.59 -0.93 -15.53
CA ARG A 16 12.72 -0.02 -15.74
C ARG A 16 12.50 1.37 -15.16
N GLY A 17 11.28 1.90 -15.27
CA GLY A 17 10.83 3.13 -14.63
C GLY A 17 9.94 2.77 -13.45
N PHE A 18 10.26 3.27 -12.27
CA PHE A 18 9.47 3.07 -11.06
C PHE A 18 9.64 4.27 -10.14
N THR A 19 8.68 4.43 -9.25
CA THR A 19 8.62 5.53 -8.28
C THR A 19 8.72 4.95 -6.88
N GLN A 20 9.78 5.33 -6.17
CA GLN A 20 9.95 4.95 -4.77
C GLN A 20 9.27 5.96 -3.87
N ASP A 21 8.62 5.49 -2.81
CA ASP A 21 8.15 6.31 -1.69
C ASP A 21 9.32 6.62 -0.74
N ASP A 22 10.42 7.08 -1.33
CA ASP A 22 11.73 7.19 -0.71
C ASP A 22 11.84 8.40 0.23
N ALA A 23 12.67 8.28 1.27
CA ALA A 23 13.09 9.39 2.10
C ALA A 23 14.49 9.16 2.68
N HIS A 24 15.18 10.28 2.91
CA HIS A 24 16.50 10.31 3.51
C HIS A 24 16.43 11.09 4.83
N LEU A 25 16.68 10.43 5.96
CA LEU A 25 16.69 11.05 7.27
C LEU A 25 18.13 11.35 7.67
N PHE A 26 18.39 12.56 8.15
CA PHE A 26 19.68 12.94 8.73
C PHE A 26 19.54 12.96 10.25
N CYS A 27 20.31 12.12 10.94
CA CYS A 27 20.27 12.02 12.40
C CYS A 27 21.66 12.02 13.00
N ARG A 28 21.75 12.36 14.30
CA ARG A 28 23.00 12.26 15.06
C ARG A 28 23.34 10.79 15.32
N PRO A 29 24.62 10.43 15.51
CA PRO A 29 25.02 9.05 15.80
C PRO A 29 24.31 8.40 16.97
N ASN A 30 23.98 9.16 18.02
CA ASN A 30 23.24 8.68 19.18
C ASN A 30 21.72 8.52 18.96
N GLN A 31 21.18 9.00 17.84
CA GLN A 31 19.74 8.91 17.50
C GLN A 31 19.42 7.76 16.54
N ILE A 32 20.44 7.11 15.97
CA ILE A 32 20.29 6.13 14.89
C ILE A 32 19.27 5.03 15.21
N GLU A 33 19.36 4.43 16.39
CA GLU A 33 18.51 3.33 16.80
C GLU A 33 17.05 3.76 16.96
N GLU A 34 16.81 4.91 17.60
CA GLU A 34 15.48 5.47 17.80
C GLU A 34 14.79 5.78 16.47
N GLU A 35 15.53 6.37 15.53
CA GLU A 35 15.01 6.68 14.19
C GLU A 35 14.72 5.41 13.38
N ILE A 36 15.55 4.36 13.48
CA ILE A 36 15.25 3.07 12.84
C ILE A 36 13.96 2.48 13.41
N ILE A 37 13.76 2.50 14.74
CA ILE A 37 12.54 1.98 15.38
C ILE A 37 11.30 2.75 14.91
N LYS A 38 11.37 4.08 14.81
CA LYS A 38 10.26 4.90 14.27
C LYS A 38 9.91 4.51 12.84
N VAL A 39 10.93 4.31 11.99
CA VAL A 39 10.73 3.90 10.60
C VAL A 39 10.16 2.47 10.52
N LEU A 40 10.64 1.53 11.34
CA LEU A 40 10.07 0.17 11.43
C LEU A 40 8.59 0.22 11.80
N ASN A 41 8.21 0.97 12.84
CA ASN A 41 6.81 1.11 13.25
C ASN A 41 5.94 1.68 12.12
N LEU A 42 6.46 2.66 11.37
CA LEU A 42 5.76 3.21 10.21
C LEU A 42 5.60 2.20 9.09
N ILE A 43 6.62 1.37 8.81
CA ILE A 43 6.52 0.29 7.82
C ILE A 43 5.43 -0.71 8.24
N LEU A 44 5.46 -1.18 9.49
CA LEU A 44 4.49 -2.16 9.99
C LEU A 44 3.07 -1.60 9.95
N PHE A 45 2.89 -0.33 10.31
CA PHE A 45 1.60 0.36 10.20
C PHE A 45 1.09 0.44 8.75
N ILE A 46 1.97 0.76 7.80
CA ILE A 46 1.62 0.77 6.37
C ILE A 46 1.21 -0.63 5.94
N LEU A 47 2.03 -1.66 6.19
CA LEU A 47 1.75 -3.03 5.77
C LEU A 47 0.42 -3.55 6.33
N SER A 48 0.16 -3.35 7.63
CA SER A 48 -1.10 -3.77 8.26
C SER A 48 -2.31 -2.99 7.72
N SER A 49 -2.15 -1.71 7.40
CA SER A 49 -3.20 -0.90 6.77
C SER A 49 -3.65 -1.43 5.39
N PHE A 50 -2.83 -2.24 4.73
CA PHE A 50 -3.15 -2.93 3.49
C PHE A 50 -3.45 -4.43 3.68
N GLY A 51 -3.38 -4.96 4.90
CA GLY A 51 -3.67 -6.38 5.18
C GLY A 51 -2.48 -7.33 5.03
N PHE A 52 -1.26 -6.80 4.97
CA PHE A 52 -0.06 -7.63 4.93
C PHE A 52 0.39 -8.02 6.34
N ASP A 53 -0.24 -9.06 6.87
CA ASP A 53 0.11 -9.61 8.20
C ASP A 53 1.24 -10.65 8.13
N GLU A 54 1.47 -11.25 6.96
CA GLU A 54 2.56 -12.21 6.72
C GLU A 54 3.74 -11.54 5.99
N TYR A 55 4.84 -11.35 6.70
CA TYR A 55 6.09 -10.83 6.15
C TYR A 55 7.32 -11.51 6.78
N LYS A 56 8.45 -11.41 6.09
CA LYS A 56 9.76 -11.83 6.60
C LYS A 56 10.71 -10.65 6.70
N VAL A 57 11.44 -10.56 7.79
CA VAL A 57 12.44 -9.52 8.03
C VAL A 57 13.83 -10.11 7.86
N TYR A 58 14.69 -9.39 7.14
CA TYR A 58 16.08 -9.77 6.89
C TYR A 58 17.00 -8.64 7.35
N LEU A 59 18.08 -8.98 8.05
CA LEU A 59 19.20 -8.09 8.32
C LEU A 59 20.33 -8.43 7.34
N SER A 60 20.44 -7.65 6.26
CA SER A 60 21.46 -7.84 5.25
C SER A 60 22.77 -7.15 5.64
N THR A 61 23.83 -7.94 5.73
CA THR A 61 25.14 -7.48 6.24
C THR A 61 26.14 -7.21 5.11
N ARG A 62 27.34 -6.78 5.49
CA ARG A 62 28.38 -6.26 4.59
C ARG A 62 28.69 -7.19 3.40
N PRO A 63 28.59 -6.69 2.14
CA PRO A 63 29.01 -7.42 0.94
C PRO A 63 30.54 -7.49 0.83
N GLY A 64 31.04 -8.37 -0.05
CA GLY A 64 32.49 -8.47 -0.33
C GLY A 64 33.10 -7.20 -0.95
N LYS A 65 32.30 -6.35 -1.61
CA LYS A 65 32.71 -5.04 -2.14
C LYS A 65 31.92 -3.94 -1.45
N PHE A 66 32.58 -3.11 -0.64
CA PHE A 66 31.94 -2.05 0.13
C PHE A 66 32.79 -0.76 0.16
N VAL A 67 32.17 0.35 0.57
CA VAL A 67 32.83 1.62 0.87
C VAL A 67 32.66 1.97 2.35
N GLY A 68 33.52 2.86 2.88
CA GLY A 68 33.56 3.21 4.30
C GLY A 68 34.48 2.30 5.13
N SER A 69 34.63 2.61 6.41
CA SER A 69 35.45 1.83 7.36
C SER A 69 34.72 0.59 7.87
N GLU A 70 35.47 -0.43 8.27
CA GLU A 70 34.88 -1.63 8.91
C GLU A 70 34.13 -1.29 10.20
N GLU A 71 34.65 -0.33 10.96
CA GLU A 71 34.03 0.19 12.18
C GLU A 71 32.66 0.81 11.93
N ASN A 72 32.52 1.64 10.89
CA ASN A 72 31.22 2.22 10.52
C ASN A 72 30.23 1.11 10.14
N TRP A 73 30.68 0.08 9.43
CA TRP A 73 29.86 -1.07 9.06
C TRP A 73 29.40 -1.89 10.27
N GLU A 74 30.29 -2.10 11.24
CA GLU A 74 29.96 -2.77 12.50
C GLU A 74 28.94 -1.94 13.31
N GLN A 75 29.18 -0.64 13.46
CA GLN A 75 28.26 0.28 14.13
C GLN A 75 26.89 0.30 13.46
N ALA A 76 26.86 0.39 12.12
CA ALA A 76 25.64 0.37 11.32
C ALA A 76 24.84 -0.92 11.52
N THR A 77 25.52 -2.07 11.46
CA THR A 77 24.91 -3.40 11.57
C THR A 77 24.36 -3.61 12.98
N ASN A 78 25.13 -3.20 14.00
CA ASN A 78 24.71 -3.29 15.40
C ASN A 78 23.51 -2.40 15.69
N ALA A 79 23.45 -1.19 15.14
CA ALA A 79 22.28 -0.31 15.29
C ALA A 79 21.01 -0.93 14.70
N LEU A 80 21.08 -1.50 13.49
CA LEU A 80 19.94 -2.20 12.88
C LEU A 80 19.53 -3.42 13.69
N LYS A 81 20.50 -4.20 14.17
CA LYS A 81 20.26 -5.37 15.01
C LYS A 81 19.55 -5.02 16.32
N GLN A 82 20.06 -4.03 17.04
CA GLN A 82 19.47 -3.57 18.30
C GLN A 82 18.06 -3.02 18.11
N ALA A 83 17.81 -2.29 17.01
CA ALA A 83 16.48 -1.81 16.67
C ALA A 83 15.50 -2.98 16.43
N LEU A 84 15.90 -4.01 15.68
CA LEU A 84 15.08 -5.21 15.47
C LEU A 84 14.76 -5.94 16.78
N GLU A 85 15.76 -6.12 17.65
CA GLU A 85 15.61 -6.77 18.96
C GLU A 85 14.67 -5.98 19.89
N LYS A 86 14.82 -4.65 19.95
CA LYS A 86 13.93 -3.77 20.75
C LYS A 86 12.50 -3.74 20.21
N SER A 87 12.34 -3.78 18.88
CA SER A 87 11.05 -3.91 18.21
C SER A 87 10.44 -5.31 18.34
N LYS A 88 11.17 -6.29 18.91
CA LYS A 88 10.75 -7.70 19.07
C LYS A 88 10.33 -8.34 17.75
N LEU A 89 11.00 -7.96 16.66
CA LEU A 89 10.76 -8.54 15.34
C LEU A 89 11.65 -9.77 15.16
N GLU A 90 11.06 -10.87 14.72
CA GLU A 90 11.83 -12.02 14.24
C GLU A 90 12.51 -11.66 12.92
N TYR A 91 13.79 -11.98 12.79
CA TYR A 91 14.57 -11.69 11.59
C TYR A 91 15.59 -12.79 11.28
N GLU A 92 15.91 -12.93 10.01
CA GLU A 92 16.98 -13.78 9.50
C GLU A 92 18.20 -12.90 9.12
N ILE A 93 19.43 -13.37 9.36
CA ILE A 93 20.62 -12.71 8.82
C ILE A 93 20.75 -13.07 7.33
N ASP A 94 21.05 -12.09 6.47
CA ASP A 94 21.27 -12.27 5.03
C ASP A 94 22.71 -11.84 4.66
N PRO A 95 23.70 -12.74 4.83
CA PRO A 95 25.11 -12.37 4.73
C PRO A 95 25.49 -11.86 3.34
N GLY A 96 26.05 -10.66 3.28
CA GLY A 96 26.57 -10.10 2.03
C GLY A 96 25.53 -9.45 1.12
N GLU A 97 24.26 -9.41 1.51
CA GLU A 97 23.18 -8.80 0.74
C GLU A 97 23.00 -7.30 1.04
N GLY A 98 23.86 -6.69 1.86
CA GLY A 98 23.90 -5.25 2.10
C GLY A 98 24.19 -4.45 0.81
N VAL A 99 23.84 -3.17 0.82
CA VAL A 99 24.20 -2.26 -0.29
C VAL A 99 25.65 -1.80 -0.15
N PHE A 100 26.29 -1.36 -1.22
CA PHE A 100 27.74 -1.07 -1.19
C PHE A 100 28.16 -0.03 -0.14
N TYR A 101 27.24 0.83 0.32
CA TYR A 101 27.48 1.88 1.32
C TYR A 101 26.97 1.57 2.74
N GLY A 102 26.28 0.44 2.96
CA GLY A 102 25.79 0.12 4.29
C GLY A 102 24.90 -1.12 4.41
N PRO A 103 24.69 -1.61 5.65
CA PRO A 103 23.78 -2.70 5.92
C PRO A 103 22.33 -2.20 5.83
N LYS A 104 21.40 -3.15 5.74
CA LYS A 104 19.98 -2.82 5.63
C LYS A 104 19.08 -3.84 6.31
N ILE A 105 17.91 -3.37 6.73
CA ILE A 105 16.77 -4.20 7.04
C ILE A 105 15.91 -4.27 5.78
N ASP A 106 15.57 -5.48 5.35
CA ASP A 106 14.63 -5.71 4.25
C ASP A 106 13.40 -6.44 4.77
N ILE A 107 12.22 -5.92 4.43
CA ILE A 107 10.94 -6.55 4.74
C ILE A 107 10.36 -7.07 3.43
N LYS A 108 10.20 -8.40 3.38
CA LYS A 108 9.70 -9.11 2.22
C LYS A 108 8.28 -9.58 2.50
N ILE A 109 7.34 -9.22 1.62
CA ILE A 109 5.96 -9.71 1.68
C ILE A 109 5.77 -10.88 0.73
N LYS A 110 4.82 -11.75 1.06
CA LYS A 110 4.46 -12.93 0.28
C LYS A 110 3.43 -12.59 -0.79
N ASP A 111 3.61 -13.09 -2.00
CA ASP A 111 2.64 -12.96 -3.08
C ASP A 111 1.71 -14.17 -3.20
N SER A 112 0.79 -14.14 -4.18
CA SER A 112 -0.21 -15.20 -4.38
C SER A 112 0.40 -16.55 -4.80
N LEU A 113 1.64 -16.55 -5.29
CA LEU A 113 2.41 -17.74 -5.69
C LEU A 113 3.41 -18.17 -4.60
N ASN A 114 3.28 -17.66 -3.37
CA ASN A 114 4.19 -17.90 -2.25
C ASN A 114 5.63 -17.42 -2.48
N ARG A 115 5.87 -16.50 -3.41
CA ARG A 115 7.17 -15.85 -3.61
C ARG A 115 7.28 -14.65 -2.68
N PHE A 116 8.49 -14.37 -2.21
CA PHE A 116 8.77 -13.22 -1.36
C PHE A 116 9.35 -12.07 -2.18
N TRP A 117 8.72 -10.90 -2.10
CA TRP A 117 9.18 -9.68 -2.73
C TRP A 117 9.66 -8.69 -1.69
N GLN A 118 10.90 -8.20 -1.85
CA GLN A 118 11.37 -7.07 -1.08
C GLN A 118 10.53 -5.84 -1.42
N VAL A 119 9.89 -5.28 -0.39
CA VAL A 119 9.06 -4.09 -0.47
C VAL A 119 9.71 -3.00 0.36
N SER A 120 9.71 -3.13 1.67
CA SER A 120 10.26 -2.10 2.54
C SER A 120 11.75 -2.31 2.79
N THR A 121 12.49 -1.22 2.98
CA THR A 121 13.91 -1.28 3.30
C THR A 121 14.30 -0.10 4.19
N ILE A 122 15.23 -0.33 5.13
CA ILE A 122 15.88 0.71 5.93
C ILE A 122 17.39 0.48 5.80
N GLN A 123 18.15 1.50 5.41
CA GLN A 123 19.58 1.38 5.12
C GLN A 123 20.34 2.47 5.86
N VAL A 124 21.46 2.10 6.48
CA VAL A 124 22.29 3.05 7.23
C VAL A 124 23.48 3.44 6.38
N ASP A 125 23.66 4.73 6.11
CA ASP A 125 24.73 5.26 5.27
C ASP A 125 25.59 6.29 6.01
N PHE A 126 26.86 5.92 6.20
CA PHE A 126 27.91 6.77 6.76
C PHE A 126 28.76 7.45 5.67
N ASN A 127 28.69 6.94 4.44
CA ASN A 127 29.57 7.29 3.34
C ASN A 127 29.08 8.53 2.57
N LEU A 128 27.80 8.63 2.20
CA LEU A 128 27.35 9.80 1.45
C LEU A 128 27.43 11.12 2.25
N PRO A 129 27.09 11.19 3.55
CA PRO A 129 27.30 12.40 4.35
C PRO A 129 28.75 12.88 4.34
N GLU A 130 29.71 11.95 4.38
CA GLU A 130 31.14 12.26 4.25
C GLU A 130 31.49 12.78 2.86
N ARG A 131 31.10 12.06 1.80
CA ARG A 131 31.43 12.42 0.42
C ARG A 131 30.85 13.77 0.01
N PHE A 132 29.68 14.14 0.53
CA PHE A 132 29.04 15.42 0.26
C PHE A 132 29.47 16.54 1.22
N GLY A 133 30.30 16.24 2.22
CA GLY A 133 30.72 17.23 3.23
C GLY A 133 29.56 17.77 4.06
N ILE A 134 28.57 16.94 4.35
CA ILE A 134 27.39 17.32 5.14
C ILE A 134 27.81 17.41 6.61
N ASN A 135 27.45 18.50 7.28
CA ASN A 135 27.74 18.73 8.68
C ASN A 135 26.55 19.40 9.38
N TYR A 136 26.43 19.19 10.67
CA TYR A 136 25.57 19.94 11.57
C TYR A 136 26.42 20.57 12.70
N ILE A 137 25.87 21.58 13.36
CA ILE A 137 26.51 22.24 14.50
C ILE A 137 25.89 21.67 15.77
N GLU A 138 26.72 21.15 16.68
CA GLU A 138 26.28 20.73 18.00
C GLU A 138 26.09 21.89 18.97
N GLU A 139 25.45 21.60 20.09
CA GLU A 139 25.22 22.57 21.17
C GLU A 139 26.53 23.18 21.70
N ASN A 140 27.63 22.43 21.61
CA ASN A 140 28.98 22.87 21.97
C ASN A 140 29.67 23.72 20.86
N GLY A 141 28.99 24.02 19.75
CA GLY A 141 29.50 24.77 18.61
C GLY A 141 30.42 23.98 17.67
N GLN A 142 30.70 22.70 17.97
CA GLN A 142 31.54 21.85 17.12
C GLN A 142 30.76 21.38 15.88
N ARG A 143 31.48 21.23 14.77
CA ARG A 143 30.95 20.63 13.55
C ARG A 143 31.04 19.12 13.65
N ASN A 144 29.90 18.45 13.58
CA ASN A 144 29.81 17.00 13.51
C ASN A 144 29.09 16.58 12.22
N ARG A 145 29.27 15.31 11.85
CA ARG A 145 28.71 14.72 10.63
C ARG A 145 27.47 13.90 10.98
N PRO A 146 26.34 14.10 10.27
CA PRO A 146 25.17 13.28 10.50
C PRO A 146 25.33 11.89 9.87
N ILE A 147 24.54 10.95 10.35
CA ILE A 147 24.27 9.68 9.67
C ILE A 147 23.06 9.90 8.77
N MET A 148 23.06 9.27 7.59
CA MET A 148 21.91 9.25 6.71
C MET A 148 21.23 7.89 6.76
N LEU A 149 19.91 7.87 6.97
CA LEU A 149 19.08 6.69 6.83
C LEU A 149 18.31 6.79 5.52
N HIS A 150 18.40 5.76 4.67
CA HIS A 150 17.54 5.61 3.50
C HIS A 150 16.36 4.74 3.87
N ARG A 151 15.14 5.12 3.45
CA ARG A 151 13.97 4.27 3.66
C ARG A 151 12.96 4.34 2.54
N ALA A 152 12.44 3.17 2.18
CA ALA A 152 11.22 3.05 1.38
C ALA A 152 10.23 2.17 2.16
N LEU A 153 8.97 2.60 2.27
CA LEU A 153 7.95 1.89 3.05
C LEU A 153 7.23 0.87 2.16
N MET A 154 6.85 1.28 0.97
CA MET A 154 6.24 0.45 -0.08
C MET A 154 7.28 0.01 -1.13
N GLY A 155 8.53 0.45 -1.00
CA GLY A 155 9.60 0.14 -1.94
C GLY A 155 9.46 0.95 -3.21
N SER A 156 8.63 0.46 -4.12
CA SER A 156 8.17 1.20 -5.29
C SER A 156 6.67 1.04 -5.43
N LEU A 157 5.98 2.11 -5.82
CA LEU A 157 4.53 2.11 -6.01
C LEU A 157 4.08 1.02 -6.99
N GLU A 158 4.83 0.80 -8.07
CA GLU A 158 4.52 -0.21 -9.08
C GLU A 158 4.57 -1.62 -8.48
N ARG A 159 5.69 -1.98 -7.82
CA ARG A 159 5.81 -3.29 -7.16
C ARG A 159 4.75 -3.48 -6.09
N PHE A 160 4.56 -2.49 -5.22
CA PHE A 160 3.59 -2.57 -4.14
C PHE A 160 2.18 -2.79 -4.69
N PHE A 161 1.81 -2.03 -5.72
CA PHE A 161 0.52 -2.20 -6.38
C PHE A 161 0.38 -3.56 -7.07
N GLY A 162 1.43 -4.08 -7.70
CA GLY A 162 1.47 -5.44 -8.22
C GLY A 162 1.20 -6.49 -7.14
N CYS A 163 1.83 -6.35 -5.97
CA CYS A 163 1.56 -7.20 -4.82
C CYS A 163 0.12 -7.05 -4.30
N LEU A 164 -0.45 -5.84 -4.27
CA LEU A 164 -1.84 -5.62 -3.87
C LEU A 164 -2.84 -6.29 -4.84
N VAL A 165 -2.59 -6.23 -6.15
CA VAL A 165 -3.43 -6.89 -7.16
C VAL A 165 -3.48 -8.40 -6.89
N GLU A 166 -2.33 -9.01 -6.62
CA GLU A 166 -2.25 -10.43 -6.28
C GLU A 166 -2.90 -10.74 -4.92
N HIS A 167 -2.59 -9.95 -3.89
CA HIS A 167 -3.06 -10.13 -2.53
C HIS A 167 -4.59 -10.07 -2.43
N TYR A 168 -5.23 -9.13 -3.11
CA TYR A 168 -6.70 -9.03 -3.13
C TYR A 168 -7.36 -9.86 -4.23
N ALA A 169 -6.57 -10.56 -5.06
CA ALA A 169 -7.00 -11.13 -6.33
C ALA A 169 -7.83 -10.11 -7.13
N GLY A 170 -7.39 -8.85 -7.21
CA GLY A 170 -8.07 -7.73 -7.86
C GLY A 170 -9.36 -7.22 -7.18
N ALA A 171 -9.80 -7.82 -6.08
CA ALA A 171 -10.98 -7.41 -5.31
C ALA A 171 -10.59 -6.36 -4.26
N PHE A 172 -10.15 -5.18 -4.71
CA PHE A 172 -9.67 -4.10 -3.84
C PHE A 172 -10.70 -3.67 -2.76
N PRO A 173 -10.26 -3.23 -1.58
CA PRO A 173 -11.15 -2.61 -0.59
C PRO A 173 -11.76 -1.33 -1.16
N LEU A 174 -12.89 -0.90 -0.58
CA LEU A 174 -13.69 0.21 -1.10
C LEU A 174 -12.86 1.48 -1.36
N TRP A 175 -11.97 1.84 -0.44
CA TRP A 175 -11.16 3.05 -0.56
C TRP A 175 -10.15 3.00 -1.72
N LEU A 176 -9.71 1.82 -2.14
CA LEU A 176 -8.78 1.61 -3.28
C LEU A 176 -9.47 1.28 -4.60
N ALA A 177 -10.74 0.85 -4.58
CA ALA A 177 -11.42 0.35 -5.78
C ALA A 177 -11.54 1.45 -6.87
N PRO A 178 -11.15 1.21 -8.13
CA PRO A 178 -11.25 2.21 -9.21
C PRO A 178 -12.68 2.74 -9.39
N VAL A 179 -13.65 1.82 -9.36
CA VAL A 179 -15.09 2.13 -9.26
C VAL A 179 -15.57 1.58 -7.93
N GLN A 180 -16.14 2.44 -7.10
CA GLN A 180 -16.63 2.10 -5.76
C GLN A 180 -18.08 1.64 -5.80
N VAL A 181 -18.90 2.31 -6.60
CA VAL A 181 -20.32 2.06 -6.76
C VAL A 181 -20.69 2.04 -8.24
N ILE A 182 -21.48 1.07 -8.67
CA ILE A 182 -22.11 1.07 -10.00
C ILE A 182 -23.63 1.12 -9.86
N LEU A 183 -24.25 2.06 -10.57
CA LEU A 183 -25.70 2.23 -10.60
C LEU A 183 -26.28 1.46 -11.78
N LEU A 184 -27.28 0.63 -11.50
CA LEU A 184 -27.90 -0.31 -12.43
C LEU A 184 -29.41 -0.02 -12.55
N PRO A 185 -29.81 1.02 -13.32
CA PRO A 185 -31.22 1.24 -13.61
C PRO A 185 -31.83 0.06 -14.38
N ILE A 186 -33.06 -0.31 -14.03
CA ILE A 186 -33.77 -1.45 -14.64
C ILE A 186 -34.31 -1.08 -16.02
N THR A 187 -34.85 0.12 -16.18
CA THR A 187 -35.42 0.61 -17.44
C THR A 187 -34.95 2.04 -17.75
N ASP A 188 -35.21 2.50 -18.97
CA ASP A 188 -34.90 3.88 -19.40
C ASP A 188 -35.64 4.93 -18.56
N GLN A 189 -36.82 4.59 -18.03
CA GLN A 189 -37.60 5.47 -17.16
C GLN A 189 -36.93 5.72 -15.80
N ASN A 190 -35.97 4.86 -15.40
CA ASN A 190 -35.24 4.98 -14.14
C ASN A 190 -33.92 5.76 -14.29
N GLN A 191 -33.56 6.22 -15.50
CA GLN A 191 -32.29 6.92 -15.74
C GLN A 191 -32.22 8.28 -15.03
N GLU A 192 -33.32 9.03 -14.97
CA GLU A 192 -33.38 10.31 -14.27
C GLU A 192 -33.07 10.15 -12.77
N TYR A 193 -33.66 9.13 -12.13
CA TYR A 193 -33.35 8.81 -10.73
C TYR A 193 -31.90 8.33 -10.55
N ALA A 194 -31.36 7.58 -11.51
CA ALA A 194 -29.95 7.20 -11.50
C ALA A 194 -29.02 8.43 -11.60
N ASP A 195 -29.39 9.46 -12.36
CA ASP A 195 -28.63 10.71 -12.45
C ASP A 195 -28.64 11.51 -11.15
N GLU A 196 -29.77 11.53 -10.44
CA GLU A 196 -29.88 12.15 -9.12
C GLU A 196 -29.00 11.44 -8.09
N VAL A 197 -29.08 10.11 -8.01
CA VAL A 197 -28.26 9.28 -7.12
C VAL A 197 -26.78 9.43 -7.47
N PHE A 198 -26.43 9.41 -8.76
CA PHE A 198 -25.07 9.62 -9.25
C PHE A 198 -24.51 10.94 -8.74
N LYS A 199 -25.22 12.06 -8.96
CA LYS A 199 -24.78 13.40 -8.51
C LYS A 199 -24.58 13.45 -7.00
N LYS A 200 -25.49 12.88 -6.21
CA LYS A 200 -25.36 12.84 -4.75
C LYS A 200 -24.09 12.11 -4.34
N LEU A 201 -23.88 10.89 -4.84
CA LEU A 201 -22.70 10.10 -4.49
C LEU A 201 -21.39 10.74 -4.97
N THR A 202 -21.33 11.28 -6.18
CA THR A 202 -20.11 11.96 -6.67
C THR A 202 -19.82 13.24 -5.91
N ASN A 203 -20.86 14.01 -5.53
CA ASN A 203 -20.70 15.21 -4.70
C ASN A 203 -20.22 14.87 -3.27
N SER A 204 -20.48 13.66 -2.80
CA SER A 204 -19.92 13.11 -1.55
C SER A 204 -18.51 12.52 -1.72
N GLY A 205 -17.89 12.62 -2.90
CA GLY A 205 -16.50 12.19 -3.15
C GLY A 205 -16.32 10.74 -3.60
N PHE A 206 -17.40 10.02 -3.92
CA PHE A 206 -17.33 8.63 -4.37
C PHE A 206 -17.06 8.48 -5.87
N ARG A 207 -16.32 7.44 -6.24
CA ARG A 207 -16.09 7.03 -7.63
C ARG A 207 -17.24 6.15 -8.10
N VAL A 208 -18.16 6.73 -8.85
CA VAL A 208 -19.41 6.07 -9.26
C VAL A 208 -19.47 5.94 -10.78
N GLU A 209 -20.01 4.83 -11.27
CA GLU A 209 -20.37 4.64 -12.68
C GLU A 209 -21.85 4.27 -12.84
N LYS A 210 -22.38 4.38 -14.05
CA LYS A 210 -23.75 4.00 -14.41
C LYS A 210 -23.72 3.01 -15.57
N ASP A 211 -24.49 1.93 -15.47
CA ASP A 211 -24.75 1.02 -16.58
C ASP A 211 -26.16 1.24 -17.16
N LEU A 212 -26.23 2.08 -18.20
CA LEU A 212 -27.47 2.47 -18.86
C LEU A 212 -27.88 1.54 -20.01
N ARG A 213 -27.15 0.43 -20.26
CA ARG A 213 -27.47 -0.48 -21.36
C ARG A 213 -28.84 -1.14 -21.15
N ASN A 214 -29.56 -1.42 -22.22
CA ASN A 214 -30.83 -2.17 -22.15
C ASN A 214 -30.58 -3.68 -22.06
N GLU A 215 -30.07 -4.11 -20.91
CA GLU A 215 -29.70 -5.50 -20.62
C GLU A 215 -30.42 -6.01 -19.37
N LYS A 216 -30.58 -7.33 -19.26
CA LYS A 216 -31.19 -7.94 -18.06
C LYS A 216 -30.38 -7.57 -16.82
N ILE A 217 -31.06 -7.20 -15.72
CA ILE A 217 -30.37 -6.79 -14.49
C ILE A 217 -29.38 -7.84 -13.95
N GLY A 218 -29.71 -9.13 -14.08
CA GLY A 218 -28.81 -10.21 -13.69
C GLY A 218 -27.52 -10.27 -14.52
N PHE A 219 -27.58 -9.88 -15.79
CA PHE A 219 -26.41 -9.75 -16.65
C PHE A 219 -25.53 -8.58 -16.19
N LYS A 220 -26.11 -7.40 -15.97
CA LYS A 220 -25.39 -6.22 -15.46
C LYS A 220 -24.70 -6.50 -14.12
N ILE A 221 -25.43 -7.13 -13.18
CA ILE A 221 -24.87 -7.54 -11.88
C ILE A 221 -23.69 -8.49 -12.07
N ARG A 222 -23.80 -9.50 -12.95
CA ARG A 222 -22.72 -10.45 -13.20
C ARG A 222 -21.47 -9.76 -13.77
N GLU A 223 -21.62 -8.82 -14.71
CA GLU A 223 -20.49 -8.07 -15.25
C GLU A 223 -19.82 -7.20 -14.18
N ALA A 224 -20.61 -6.48 -13.36
CA ALA A 224 -20.09 -5.70 -12.25
C ALA A 224 -19.33 -6.55 -11.21
N GLN A 225 -19.82 -7.77 -10.94
CA GLN A 225 -19.13 -8.74 -10.08
C GLN A 225 -17.81 -9.23 -10.68
N LEU A 226 -17.76 -9.49 -11.99
CA LEU A 226 -16.52 -9.85 -12.69
C LEU A 226 -15.49 -8.72 -12.64
N GLN A 227 -15.95 -7.47 -12.72
CA GLN A 227 -15.12 -6.27 -12.51
C GLN A 227 -14.80 -5.98 -11.04
N LYS A 228 -15.35 -6.75 -10.10
CA LYS A 228 -15.08 -6.69 -8.65
C LYS A 228 -15.46 -5.36 -7.99
N ILE A 229 -16.43 -4.65 -8.57
CA ILE A 229 -16.96 -3.37 -8.06
C ILE A 229 -17.58 -3.60 -6.67
N PRO A 230 -17.14 -2.92 -5.59
CA PRO A 230 -17.59 -3.18 -4.22
C PRO A 230 -19.10 -3.15 -4.04
N TYR A 231 -19.77 -2.13 -4.60
CA TYR A 231 -21.20 -1.92 -4.46
C TYR A 231 -21.91 -1.84 -5.82
N MET A 232 -22.97 -2.62 -5.97
CA MET A 232 -23.91 -2.54 -7.08
C MET A 232 -25.25 -2.04 -6.54
N VAL A 233 -25.79 -0.99 -7.14
CA VAL A 233 -27.04 -0.36 -6.69
C VAL A 233 -28.08 -0.50 -7.79
N VAL A 234 -29.09 -1.31 -7.55
CA VAL A 234 -30.20 -1.52 -8.48
C VAL A 234 -31.23 -0.42 -8.27
N LEU A 235 -31.71 0.17 -9.37
CA LEU A 235 -32.65 1.30 -9.36
C LEU A 235 -33.87 0.97 -10.23
N GLY A 236 -34.95 0.51 -9.59
CA GLY A 236 -36.24 0.29 -10.22
C GLY A 236 -37.27 1.35 -9.86
N GLU A 237 -38.51 1.14 -10.31
CA GLU A 237 -39.62 2.05 -10.02
C GLU A 237 -39.98 2.08 -8.54
N LYS A 238 -39.86 0.94 -7.85
CA LYS A 238 -40.07 0.84 -6.40
C LYS A 238 -39.04 1.69 -5.63
N GLU A 239 -37.79 1.64 -6.05
CA GLU A 239 -36.69 2.40 -5.45
C GLU A 239 -36.87 3.91 -5.71
N ARG A 240 -37.27 4.29 -6.94
CA ARG A 240 -37.62 5.68 -7.29
C ARG A 240 -38.77 6.19 -6.41
N ALA A 241 -39.89 5.48 -6.37
CA ALA A 241 -41.10 5.89 -5.65
C ALA A 241 -40.88 6.04 -4.14
N SER A 242 -39.96 5.26 -3.56
CA SER A 242 -39.63 5.31 -2.15
C SER A 242 -38.39 6.15 -1.82
N ASN A 243 -37.71 6.73 -2.83
CA ASN A 243 -36.44 7.44 -2.69
C ASN A 243 -35.38 6.62 -1.92
N LYS A 244 -35.27 5.33 -2.26
CA LYS A 244 -34.34 4.36 -1.66
C LYS A 244 -33.47 3.70 -2.73
N LEU A 245 -32.50 2.93 -2.27
CA LEU A 245 -31.51 2.19 -3.04
C LEU A 245 -31.59 0.71 -2.71
N ALA A 246 -31.58 -0.15 -3.73
CA ALA A 246 -31.38 -1.59 -3.54
C ALA A 246 -29.88 -1.91 -3.68
N VAL A 247 -29.18 -1.99 -2.54
CA VAL A 247 -27.72 -2.09 -2.46
C VAL A 247 -27.29 -3.54 -2.32
N ARG A 248 -26.35 -3.97 -3.16
CA ARG A 248 -25.73 -5.30 -3.15
C ARG A 248 -24.22 -5.19 -3.10
N LYS A 249 -23.56 -5.94 -2.20
CA LYS A 249 -22.10 -6.07 -2.16
C LYS A 249 -21.61 -7.11 -3.17
N ARG A 250 -20.38 -6.95 -3.68
CA ARG A 250 -19.82 -7.86 -4.69
C ARG A 250 -19.84 -9.34 -4.35
N ARG A 251 -19.53 -9.72 -3.09
CA ARG A 251 -19.50 -11.14 -2.66
C ARG A 251 -20.81 -11.60 -1.99
N SER A 252 -21.75 -10.69 -1.74
CA SER A 252 -23.02 -11.03 -1.11
C SER A 252 -24.11 -11.36 -2.13
N LYS A 253 -24.97 -12.32 -1.78
CA LYS A 253 -26.22 -12.57 -2.49
C LYS A 253 -27.39 -11.73 -1.98
N GLU A 254 -27.22 -11.11 -0.82
CA GLU A 254 -28.24 -10.30 -0.17
C GLU A 254 -28.31 -8.91 -0.79
N THR A 255 -29.52 -8.37 -0.80
CA THR A 255 -29.80 -7.00 -1.23
C THR A 255 -30.45 -6.28 -0.06
N VAL A 256 -29.85 -5.16 0.35
CA VAL A 256 -30.34 -4.34 1.45
C VAL A 256 -30.94 -3.08 0.87
N THR A 257 -32.13 -2.71 1.35
CA THR A 257 -32.76 -1.45 0.96
C THR A 257 -32.32 -0.36 1.95
N LEU A 258 -31.69 0.70 1.44
CA LEU A 258 -31.22 1.84 2.24
C LEU A 258 -31.74 3.14 1.63
N SER A 259 -31.94 4.19 2.43
CA SER A 259 -32.02 5.54 1.88
C SER A 259 -30.67 5.95 1.28
N ILE A 260 -30.68 7.01 0.45
CA ILE A 260 -29.47 7.52 -0.18
C ILE A 260 -28.49 8.02 0.88
N ASP A 261 -28.99 8.73 1.89
CA ASP A 261 -28.17 9.33 2.95
C ASP A 261 -27.57 8.24 3.87
N GLU A 262 -28.37 7.25 4.30
CA GLU A 262 -27.85 6.10 5.06
C GLU A 262 -26.76 5.33 4.30
N PHE A 263 -26.92 5.20 2.97
CA PHE A 263 -25.91 4.55 2.15
C PHE A 263 -24.62 5.37 2.12
N ILE A 264 -24.70 6.68 1.88
CA ILE A 264 -23.56 7.61 1.89
C ILE A 264 -22.82 7.56 3.23
N ASP A 265 -23.53 7.63 4.36
CA ASP A 265 -22.93 7.61 5.68
C ASP A 265 -22.16 6.30 5.91
N LYS A 266 -22.77 5.17 5.53
CA LYS A 266 -22.17 3.85 5.65
C LYS A 266 -20.88 3.71 4.85
N ILE A 267 -20.90 4.10 3.57
CA ILE A 267 -19.70 3.97 2.72
C ILE A 267 -18.64 5.04 3.03
N SER A 268 -19.04 6.20 3.56
CA SER A 268 -18.11 7.22 4.08
C SER A 268 -17.31 6.69 5.26
N LEU A 269 -17.97 6.03 6.21
CA LEU A 269 -17.32 5.40 7.35
C LEU A 269 -16.32 4.32 6.88
N GLU A 270 -16.75 3.43 5.99
CA GLU A 270 -15.90 2.37 5.45
C GLU A 270 -14.65 2.91 4.73
N VAL A 271 -14.79 4.01 3.97
CA VAL A 271 -13.65 4.69 3.32
C VAL A 271 -12.76 5.40 4.36
N GLY A 272 -13.35 6.12 5.31
CA GLY A 272 -12.64 6.90 6.32
C GLY A 272 -11.78 6.03 7.23
N GLU A 273 -12.29 4.87 7.61
CA GLU A 273 -11.56 3.86 8.40
C GLU A 273 -10.59 3.02 7.55
N LYS A 274 -10.56 3.23 6.22
CA LYS A 274 -9.83 2.39 5.25
C LYS A 274 -10.12 0.90 5.45
N HIS A 275 -11.37 0.60 5.80
CA HIS A 275 -11.77 -0.74 6.22
C HIS A 275 -11.50 -1.74 5.08
N LEU A 276 -10.77 -2.81 5.39
CA LEU A 276 -10.33 -3.79 4.39
C LEU A 276 -11.48 -4.69 3.94
N GLY A 277 -12.50 -4.85 4.81
CA GLY A 277 -13.75 -5.52 4.48
C GLY A 277 -13.52 -6.95 4.01
N GLU A 278 -14.24 -7.33 2.95
CA GLU A 278 -14.12 -8.66 2.36
C GLU A 278 -12.89 -8.81 1.45
N ALA A 279 -12.04 -7.78 1.29
CA ALA A 279 -10.90 -7.84 0.36
C ALA A 279 -9.82 -8.86 0.79
N ILE A 280 -9.70 -9.12 2.08
CA ILE A 280 -8.66 -9.99 2.68
C ILE A 280 -9.18 -11.40 2.97
N GLN A 281 -10.49 -11.64 2.80
CA GLN A 281 -10.99 -13.00 3.03
C GLN A 281 -10.40 -13.96 1.97
N PRO A 282 -9.79 -15.09 2.41
CA PRO A 282 -9.34 -16.11 1.49
C PRO A 282 -10.52 -16.56 0.61
N ILE A 283 -10.21 -16.90 -0.64
CA ILE A 283 -11.18 -17.48 -1.57
C ILE A 283 -11.68 -18.81 -1.03
#